data_AF-A0A6P6W1Y5-F1
#
_entry.id   AF-A0A6P6W1Y5-F1
#
_cell.length_a   1.000
_cell.length_b   1.000
_cell.length_c   1.000
_cell.angle_alpha   90.00
_cell.angle_beta   90.00
_cell.angle_gamma   90.00
#
_symmetry.space_group_name_H-M   'P 1'
#
loop_
_entity.id
_entity.type
_entity.pdbx_description
1 polymer ?
#
loop_
_entity_poly.entity_id
_entity_poly.type
_entity_poly.pdbx_seq_one_letter_code
_entity_poly.pdbx_strand_id
1 'polypeptide(L)'
;MGPFSLTSISSPILTSVSQLQVASCGSVSLESSYEKVNQCIYTSTLLYEFEEPGLKPIDDMKSCFQWRLAYSERYSTDFYITDRRSGIRALVKAGTGCKVIPLIIESRLVKTTRKCKVLSSTLGKWLIERNLSAEARLLRLEEGYIKEGSSVSVIGMCQRQNDTVMIVQPQETLSTGCLWRKLLLPVDVDGLLFGAPNMADPASH
;
A
#
# COMPACT_ATOMS: atom_id res chain seq x y z
N MET A 1 0.80 -8.78 28.08
CA MET A 1 1.09 -8.29 26.71
C MET A 1 1.53 -6.85 26.84
N GLY A 2 2.84 -6.59 26.92
CA GLY A 2 3.38 -5.25 27.19
C GLY A 2 3.54 -4.44 25.89
N PRO A 3 3.50 -3.10 25.95
CA PRO A 3 3.80 -2.25 24.80
C PRO A 3 5.30 -2.27 24.55
N PHE A 4 5.72 -2.66 23.35
CA PHE A 4 7.14 -2.66 22.97
C PHE A 4 7.70 -1.24 23.02
N SER A 5 8.72 -1.04 23.86
CA SER A 5 9.58 0.14 23.87
C SER A 5 10.64 0.02 22.78
N LEU A 6 11.05 1.14 22.19
CA LEU A 6 12.26 1.24 21.37
C LEU A 6 13.48 1.04 22.27
N THR A 7 13.79 -0.20 22.65
CA THR A 7 15.04 -0.56 23.29
C THR A 7 16.03 -1.06 22.26
N SER A 8 17.12 -0.31 22.11
CA SER A 8 18.35 -0.69 21.42
C SER A 8 18.82 -2.08 21.88
N ILE A 9 18.85 -3.05 20.97
CA ILE A 9 19.58 -4.31 21.17
C ILE A 9 20.37 -4.59 19.88
N SER A 10 21.67 -4.78 20.05
CA SER A 10 22.66 -5.16 19.05
C SER A 10 22.30 -6.49 18.38
N SER A 11 21.63 -6.42 17.23
CA SER A 11 21.52 -7.43 16.16
C SER A 11 20.59 -6.89 15.07
N PRO A 12 20.67 -7.35 13.81
CA PRO A 12 19.71 -6.99 12.77
C PRO A 12 18.35 -7.64 13.07
N ILE A 13 17.61 -7.09 14.03
CA ILE A 13 16.28 -7.58 14.41
C ILE A 13 15.25 -6.82 13.59
N LEU A 14 14.41 -7.58 12.88
CA LEU A 14 13.18 -7.11 12.27
C LEU A 14 12.35 -6.40 13.34
N THR A 15 12.30 -5.07 13.29
CA THR A 15 11.66 -4.28 14.32
C THR A 15 10.23 -3.99 13.87
N SER A 16 9.25 -4.48 14.63
CA SER A 16 7.85 -4.08 14.47
C SER A 16 7.57 -2.90 15.37
N VAL A 17 7.15 -1.78 14.79
CA VAL A 17 6.87 -0.56 15.54
C VAL A 17 5.36 -0.30 15.64
N SER A 18 4.92 0.04 16.85
CA SER A 18 3.51 -0.07 17.31
C SER A 18 2.52 0.89 16.65
N GLN A 19 1.22 0.61 16.76
CA GLN A 19 0.08 1.38 16.20
C GLN A 19 -0.08 2.83 16.73
N LEU A 20 0.80 3.29 17.62
CA LEU A 20 0.76 4.63 18.23
C LEU A 20 1.65 5.66 17.53
N GLN A 21 2.21 5.31 16.38
CA GLN A 21 3.10 6.20 15.63
C GLN A 21 2.36 7.02 14.59
N VAL A 22 2.76 8.28 14.45
CA VAL A 22 2.21 9.20 13.45
C VAL A 22 3.22 9.39 12.33
N ALA A 23 2.74 9.22 11.09
CA ALA A 23 3.51 9.53 9.91
C ALA A 23 3.56 11.05 9.64
N SER A 24 4.73 11.54 9.24
CA SER A 24 4.93 12.90 8.71
C SER A 24 5.79 12.82 7.45
N CYS A 25 5.50 13.68 6.47
CA CYS A 25 6.25 13.68 5.22
C CYS A 25 7.74 13.99 5.45
N GLY A 26 8.59 13.42 4.60
CA GLY A 26 10.00 13.77 4.54
C GLY A 26 10.22 15.07 3.76
N SER A 27 11.31 15.11 2.99
CA SER A 27 11.60 16.23 2.08
C SER A 27 10.65 16.30 0.87
N VAL A 28 9.98 15.19 0.55
CA VAL A 28 9.05 15.07 -0.58
C VAL A 28 7.75 14.46 -0.08
N SER A 29 6.63 15.02 -0.55
CA SER A 29 5.28 14.48 -0.35
C SER A 29 4.66 14.06 -1.68
N LEU A 30 3.77 13.07 -1.63
CA LEU A 30 3.02 12.59 -2.79
C LEU A 30 1.62 13.21 -2.86
N GLU A 31 1.04 13.16 -4.05
CA GLU A 31 -0.38 13.42 -4.33
C GLU A 31 -1.01 12.10 -4.81
N SER A 32 -2.22 11.75 -4.32
CA SER A 32 -2.95 10.60 -4.84
C SER A 32 -3.39 10.82 -6.29
N SER A 33 -3.54 9.74 -7.04
CA SER A 33 -3.66 9.81 -8.48
C SER A 33 -5.01 10.39 -8.93
N TYR A 34 -6.10 9.82 -8.41
CA TYR A 34 -7.46 10.10 -8.82
C TYR A 34 -8.14 11.13 -7.92
N GLU A 35 -8.09 10.95 -6.60
CA GLU A 35 -8.74 11.87 -5.65
C GLU A 35 -7.94 13.15 -5.38
N LYS A 36 -6.68 13.19 -5.81
CA LYS A 36 -5.80 14.36 -5.63
C LYS A 36 -5.56 14.70 -4.15
N VAL A 37 -5.42 13.66 -3.32
CA VAL A 37 -5.12 13.82 -1.90
C VAL A 37 -3.65 14.17 -1.73
N ASN A 38 -3.39 15.38 -1.25
CA ASN A 38 -2.05 15.90 -0.99
C ASN A 38 -1.45 15.38 0.32
N GLN A 39 -0.12 15.56 0.47
CA GLN A 39 0.64 15.21 1.68
C GLN A 39 0.60 13.71 2.00
N CYS A 40 0.70 12.88 0.98
CA CYS A 40 0.76 11.43 1.13
C CYS A 40 2.22 10.96 1.28
N ILE A 41 2.43 9.96 2.14
CA ILE A 41 3.70 9.24 2.24
C ILE A 41 3.71 7.98 1.35
N TYR A 42 2.52 7.50 0.99
CA TYR A 42 2.29 6.36 0.12
C TYR A 42 0.99 6.56 -0.67
N THR A 43 0.98 6.15 -1.93
CA THR A 43 -0.21 6.11 -2.79
C THR A 43 -0.23 4.82 -3.62
N SER A 44 -1.43 4.30 -3.89
CA SER A 44 -1.72 3.12 -4.70
C SER A 44 -2.96 3.41 -5.53
N THR A 45 -2.90 3.19 -6.83
CA THR A 45 -4.06 3.29 -7.71
C THR A 45 -4.10 2.09 -8.63
N LEU A 46 -5.21 1.36 -8.57
CA LEU A 46 -5.44 0.11 -9.27
C LEU A 46 -6.64 0.27 -10.21
N LEU A 47 -6.44 -0.06 -11.47
CA LEU A 47 -7.54 -0.15 -12.45
C LEU A 47 -7.73 -1.61 -12.83
N TYR A 48 -8.95 -2.09 -12.59
CA TYR A 48 -9.39 -3.39 -13.05
C TYR A 48 -10.34 -3.23 -14.24
N GLU A 49 -10.16 -4.11 -15.20
CA GLU A 49 -11.04 -4.29 -16.34
C GLU A 49 -11.74 -5.64 -16.20
N PHE A 50 -13.01 -5.69 -16.55
CA PHE A 50 -13.75 -6.93 -16.56
C PHE A 50 -13.55 -7.65 -17.89
N GLU A 51 -13.05 -8.88 -17.86
CA GLU A 51 -12.96 -9.73 -19.05
C GLU A 51 -14.28 -10.47 -19.29
N GLU A 52 -14.85 -10.26 -20.47
CA GLU A 52 -15.97 -11.08 -20.92
C GLU A 52 -15.45 -12.43 -21.44
N PRO A 53 -16.14 -13.54 -21.14
CA PRO A 53 -15.75 -14.84 -21.66
C PRO A 53 -15.81 -14.80 -23.19
N GLY A 54 -14.67 -15.07 -23.84
CA GLY A 54 -14.65 -15.32 -25.27
C GLY A 54 -15.49 -16.56 -25.60
N LEU A 55 -16.12 -16.57 -26.78
CA LEU A 55 -16.77 -17.75 -27.35
C LEU A 55 -15.72 -18.83 -27.64
N LYS A 56 -15.19 -19.50 -26.61
CA LYS A 56 -14.35 -20.70 -26.77
C LYS A 56 -15.20 -21.94 -26.52
N PRO A 57 -15.00 -23.03 -27.31
CA PRO A 57 -15.88 -24.19 -27.26
C PRO A 57 -15.90 -24.87 -25.90
N ILE A 58 -17.03 -25.53 -25.66
CA ILE A 58 -17.42 -26.30 -24.48
C ILE A 58 -16.41 -27.43 -24.26
N ASP A 59 -15.35 -27.20 -23.48
CA ASP A 59 -14.74 -28.29 -22.71
C ASP A 59 -14.02 -27.86 -21.42
N ASP A 60 -14.18 -26.61 -20.98
CA ASP A 60 -13.74 -26.21 -19.64
C ASP A 60 -14.74 -25.23 -19.03
N MET A 61 -15.74 -25.78 -18.34
CA MET A 61 -16.78 -25.04 -17.64
C MET A 61 -16.22 -24.37 -16.36
N LYS A 62 -15.20 -23.51 -16.50
CA LYS A 62 -14.59 -22.75 -15.40
C LYS A 62 -14.12 -21.34 -15.75
N SER A 63 -14.31 -20.83 -16.98
CA SER A 63 -13.99 -19.43 -17.28
C SER A 63 -15.16 -18.52 -16.90
N CYS A 64 -15.39 -18.36 -15.59
CA CYS A 64 -16.38 -17.45 -15.04
C CYS A 64 -15.75 -16.06 -14.89
N PHE A 65 -16.24 -15.08 -15.65
CA PHE A 65 -16.19 -13.63 -15.39
C PHE A 65 -15.13 -13.14 -14.39
N GLN A 66 -13.99 -12.66 -14.88
CA GLN A 66 -12.86 -12.25 -14.03
C GLN A 66 -12.54 -10.76 -14.18
N TRP A 67 -12.25 -10.11 -13.06
CA TRP A 67 -11.64 -8.78 -13.05
C TRP A 67 -10.13 -8.97 -13.24
N ARG A 68 -9.59 -8.46 -14.33
CA ARG A 68 -8.16 -8.42 -14.61
C ARG A 68 -7.59 -7.07 -14.17
N LEU A 69 -6.46 -7.08 -13.49
CA LEU A 69 -5.70 -5.86 -13.21
C LEU A 69 -5.13 -5.34 -14.54
N ALA A 70 -5.64 -4.20 -15.01
CA ALA A 70 -5.24 -3.59 -16.27
C ALA A 70 -4.15 -2.53 -16.09
N TYR A 71 -4.11 -1.87 -14.93
CA TYR A 71 -3.11 -0.86 -14.60
C TYR A 71 -2.91 -0.79 -13.08
N SER A 72 -1.66 -0.51 -12.68
CA SER A 72 -1.27 -0.32 -11.28
C SER A 72 -0.17 0.73 -11.22
N GLU A 73 -0.34 1.73 -10.37
CA GLU A 73 0.72 2.66 -9.98
C GLU A 73 0.79 2.71 -8.46
N ARG A 74 2.01 2.63 -7.91
CA ARG A 74 2.27 2.66 -6.48
C ARG A 74 3.52 3.49 -6.23
N TYR A 75 3.40 4.45 -5.33
CA TYR A 75 4.50 5.36 -5.01
C TYR A 75 4.65 5.47 -3.50
N SER A 76 5.90 5.56 -3.06
CA SER A 76 6.28 5.81 -1.67
C SER A 76 7.41 6.84 -1.65
N THR A 77 7.48 7.59 -0.57
CA THR A 77 8.56 8.55 -0.29
C THR A 77 9.21 8.21 1.03
N ASP A 78 10.39 8.77 1.30
CA ASP A 78 10.94 8.73 2.65
C ASP A 78 10.06 9.57 3.58
N PHE A 79 9.78 9.05 4.77
CA PHE A 79 8.90 9.71 5.73
C PHE A 79 9.40 9.50 7.15
N TYR A 80 8.89 10.31 8.07
CA TYR A 80 9.17 10.14 9.48
C TYR A 80 8.02 9.47 10.18
N ILE A 81 8.34 8.66 11.17
CA ILE A 81 7.40 8.20 12.18
C ILE A 81 7.80 8.76 13.53
N THR A 82 6.82 9.24 14.27
CA THR A 82 7.02 9.70 15.64
C THR A 82 6.13 8.90 16.57
N ASP A 83 6.75 8.28 17.56
CA ASP A 83 6.01 7.63 18.64
C ASP A 83 5.33 8.70 19.51
N ARG A 84 3.99 8.68 19.58
CA ARG A 84 3.21 9.70 20.30
C ARG A 84 3.55 9.81 21.78
N ARG A 85 4.00 8.71 22.40
CA ARG A 85 4.23 8.65 23.84
C ARG A 85 5.61 9.15 24.23
N SER A 86 6.64 8.66 23.54
CA SER A 86 8.04 8.96 23.83
C SER A 86 8.58 10.16 23.06
N GLY A 87 7.91 10.57 21.98
CA GLY A 87 8.40 11.60 21.06
C GLY A 87 9.57 11.16 20.19
N ILE A 88 10.02 9.90 20.30
CA ILE A 88 11.13 9.38 19.49
C ILE A 88 10.71 9.40 18.03
N ARG A 89 11.57 9.98 17.19
CA ARG A 89 11.39 10.10 15.76
C ARG A 89 12.37 9.19 15.03
N ALA A 90 11.87 8.44 14.06
CA ALA A 90 12.68 7.64 13.16
C ALA A 90 12.39 8.01 11.70
N LEU A 91 13.43 7.99 10.86
CA LEU A 91 13.32 8.14 9.42
C LEU A 91 13.06 6.78 8.78
N VAL A 92 11.99 6.64 8.03
CA VAL A 92 11.70 5.44 7.23
C VAL A 92 12.18 5.69 5.80
N LYS A 93 13.10 4.85 5.34
CA LYS A 93 13.68 4.91 4.00
C LYS A 93 12.84 4.07 3.03
N ALA A 94 11.71 4.60 2.62
CA ALA A 94 10.74 3.93 1.75
C ALA A 94 10.64 4.57 0.35
N GLY A 95 11.48 5.58 0.04
CA GLY A 95 11.49 6.25 -1.25
C GLY A 95 12.10 5.43 -2.39
N THR A 96 12.55 6.15 -3.43
CA THR A 96 13.07 5.58 -4.68
C THR A 96 14.13 4.49 -4.46
N GLY A 97 13.95 3.35 -5.14
CA GLY A 97 14.88 2.22 -5.07
C GLY A 97 14.63 1.26 -3.91
N CYS A 98 13.67 1.55 -3.04
CA CYS A 98 13.30 0.66 -1.94
C CYS A 98 12.15 -0.28 -2.33
N LYS A 99 12.24 -1.55 -1.91
CA LYS A 99 11.13 -2.50 -1.99
C LYS A 99 10.18 -2.24 -0.83
N VAL A 100 8.94 -1.92 -1.16
CA VAL A 100 7.87 -1.63 -0.20
C VAL A 100 6.74 -2.64 -0.37
N ILE A 101 6.27 -3.19 0.74
CA ILE A 101 5.14 -4.11 0.82
C ILE A 101 4.06 -3.42 1.66
N PRO A 102 3.15 -2.66 1.04
CA PRO A 102 2.12 -1.93 1.74
C PRO A 102 1.04 -2.91 2.24
N LEU A 103 0.65 -2.76 3.49
CA LEU A 103 -0.47 -3.47 4.13
C LEU A 103 -1.64 -2.50 4.28
N ILE A 104 -2.04 -1.88 3.17
CA ILE A 104 -3.21 -0.99 3.12
C ILE A 104 -4.33 -1.64 2.32
N ILE A 105 -5.56 -1.21 2.58
CA ILE A 105 -6.73 -1.60 1.80
C ILE A 105 -7.08 -0.42 0.89
N GLU A 106 -7.06 -0.63 -0.43
CA GLU A 106 -7.54 0.35 -1.38
C GLU A 106 -9.07 0.49 -1.31
N SER A 107 -9.55 1.75 -1.28
CA SER A 107 -10.96 2.09 -1.34
C SER A 107 -11.44 2.06 -2.79
N ARG A 108 -12.61 1.46 -3.02
CA ARG A 108 -13.21 1.41 -4.35
C ARG A 108 -13.92 2.73 -4.66
N LEU A 109 -13.32 3.53 -5.53
CA LEU A 109 -13.81 4.86 -5.87
C LEU A 109 -14.79 4.84 -7.04
N VAL A 110 -14.50 4.04 -8.07
CA VAL A 110 -15.29 4.03 -9.30
C VAL A 110 -15.64 2.61 -9.69
N LYS A 111 -16.89 2.41 -10.15
CA LYS A 111 -17.30 1.22 -10.89
C LYS A 111 -18.23 1.64 -12.01
N THR A 112 -17.85 1.32 -13.24
CA THR A 112 -18.74 1.50 -14.39
C THR A 112 -19.68 0.30 -14.51
N THR A 113 -20.77 0.49 -15.24
CA THR A 113 -21.74 -0.58 -15.52
C THR A 113 -21.91 -0.74 -17.02
N ARG A 114 -22.43 -1.90 -17.46
CA ARG A 114 -22.69 -2.16 -18.89
C ARG A 114 -23.70 -1.18 -19.51
N LYS A 115 -24.48 -0.48 -18.67
CA LYS A 115 -25.44 0.54 -19.12
C LYS A 115 -24.79 1.88 -19.43
N CYS A 116 -23.56 2.11 -18.94
CA CYS A 116 -22.81 3.33 -19.20
C CYS A 116 -22.18 3.26 -20.60
N LYS A 117 -22.77 3.98 -21.57
CA LYS A 117 -22.23 4.08 -22.93
C LYS A 117 -21.05 5.06 -23.06
N VAL A 118 -20.84 5.90 -22.05
CA VAL A 118 -19.80 6.94 -22.02
C VAL A 118 -19.19 6.96 -20.62
N LEU A 119 -17.86 7.10 -20.54
CA LEU A 119 -17.15 7.29 -19.26
C LEU A 119 -17.39 8.69 -18.71
N SER A 120 -17.27 8.87 -17.39
CA SER A 120 -17.27 10.23 -16.83
C SER A 120 -16.08 11.03 -17.38
N SER A 121 -16.23 12.33 -17.52
CA SER A 121 -15.16 13.22 -18.03
C SER A 121 -13.89 13.09 -17.18
N THR A 122 -14.02 13.01 -15.86
CA THR A 122 -12.90 12.82 -14.92
C THR A 122 -12.18 11.49 -15.16
N LEU A 123 -12.91 10.38 -15.26
CA LEU A 123 -12.31 9.07 -15.52
C LEU A 123 -11.68 9.01 -16.91
N GLY A 124 -12.36 9.52 -17.94
CA GLY A 124 -11.84 9.56 -19.30
C GLY A 124 -10.54 10.35 -19.40
N LYS A 125 -10.48 11.54 -18.79
CA LYS A 125 -9.25 12.36 -18.74
C LYS A 125 -8.12 11.62 -18.03
N TRP A 126 -8.41 11.03 -16.85
CA TRP A 126 -7.42 10.28 -16.07
C TRP A 126 -6.83 9.08 -16.84
N LEU A 127 -7.66 8.38 -17.65
CA LEU A 127 -7.21 7.29 -18.52
C LEU A 127 -6.31 7.79 -19.65
N ILE A 128 -6.71 8.88 -20.33
CA ILE A 128 -5.94 9.46 -21.45
C ILE A 128 -4.57 9.92 -20.99
N GLU A 129 -4.47 10.59 -19.84
CA GLU A 129 -3.19 11.05 -19.26
C GLU A 129 -2.20 9.90 -18.97
N ARG A 130 -2.71 8.66 -18.86
CA ARG A 130 -1.94 7.44 -18.61
C ARG A 130 -1.79 6.55 -19.84
N ASN A 131 -2.18 7.05 -21.02
CA ASN A 131 -2.20 6.27 -22.27
C ASN A 131 -3.05 4.99 -22.20
N LEU A 132 -4.15 5.02 -21.43
CA LEU A 132 -5.11 3.94 -21.34
C LEU A 132 -6.33 4.20 -22.23
N SER A 133 -6.95 3.14 -22.75
CA SER A 133 -8.17 3.30 -23.57
C SER A 133 -9.31 3.93 -22.74
N ALA A 134 -9.84 5.04 -23.26
CA ALA A 134 -10.99 5.77 -22.73
C ALA A 134 -12.33 5.31 -23.33
N GLU A 135 -12.34 4.17 -24.03
CA GLU A 135 -13.57 3.57 -24.52
C GLU A 135 -14.44 3.07 -23.36
N ALA A 136 -15.76 3.10 -23.55
CA ALA A 136 -16.71 2.66 -22.55
C ALA A 136 -16.65 1.13 -22.38
N ARG A 137 -16.28 0.70 -21.18
CA ARG A 137 -16.18 -0.70 -20.78
C ARG A 137 -16.37 -0.84 -19.28
N LEU A 138 -16.44 -2.07 -18.81
CA LEU A 138 -16.55 -2.38 -17.38
C LEU A 138 -15.19 -2.19 -16.69
N LEU A 139 -15.09 -1.10 -15.93
CA LEU A 139 -13.91 -0.67 -15.20
C LEU A 139 -14.24 -0.57 -13.72
N ARG A 140 -13.22 -0.83 -12.91
CA ARG A 140 -13.23 -0.55 -11.48
C ARG A 140 -11.92 0.12 -11.12
N LEU A 141 -12.00 1.31 -10.54
CA LEU A 141 -10.85 2.04 -10.02
C LEU A 141 -10.88 1.95 -8.50
N GLU A 142 -9.76 1.51 -7.93
CA GLU A 142 -9.50 1.45 -6.51
C GLU A 142 -8.28 2.32 -6.20
N GLU A 143 -8.33 3.11 -5.14
CA GLU A 143 -7.23 3.97 -4.72
C GLU A 143 -7.02 3.83 -3.20
N GLY A 144 -5.77 3.83 -2.78
CA GLY A 144 -5.38 3.84 -1.38
C GLY A 144 -4.22 4.79 -1.16
N TYR A 145 -4.17 5.41 0.00
CA TYR A 145 -3.07 6.30 0.37
C TYR A 145 -2.86 6.31 1.88
N ILE A 146 -1.66 6.69 2.30
CA ILE A 146 -1.38 7.04 3.69
C ILE A 146 -0.98 8.50 3.72
N LYS A 147 -1.79 9.31 4.41
CA LYS A 147 -1.57 10.74 4.54
C LYS A 147 -0.70 11.06 5.76
N GLU A 148 0.05 12.15 5.70
CA GLU A 148 0.61 12.79 6.89
C GLU A 148 -0.44 12.95 8.00
N GLY A 149 -0.04 12.70 9.24
CA GLY A 149 -0.91 12.64 10.42
C GLY A 149 -1.55 11.28 10.67
N SER A 150 -1.49 10.34 9.70
CA SER A 150 -2.05 9.00 9.87
C SER A 150 -1.26 8.19 10.89
N SER A 151 -1.97 7.35 11.64
CA SER A 151 -1.34 6.29 12.42
C SER A 151 -0.77 5.23 11.49
N VAL A 152 0.48 4.82 11.70
CA VAL A 152 1.13 3.81 10.87
C VAL A 152 1.85 2.78 11.72
N SER A 153 1.98 1.57 11.20
CA SER A 153 2.87 0.55 11.72
C SER A 153 3.89 0.22 10.64
N VAL A 154 5.17 0.20 11.01
CA VAL A 154 6.28 -0.05 10.09
C VAL A 154 7.07 -1.24 10.60
N ILE A 155 7.46 -2.11 9.68
CA ILE A 155 8.35 -3.25 9.93
C ILE A 155 9.53 -3.14 8.97
N GLY A 156 10.72 -3.14 9.55
CA GLY A 156 11.97 -3.04 8.80
C GLY A 156 13.19 -3.22 9.69
N MET A 157 14.35 -2.92 9.13
CA MET A 157 15.64 -2.98 9.81
C MET A 157 15.95 -1.63 10.45
N CYS A 158 16.07 -1.60 11.78
CA CYS A 158 16.52 -0.41 12.47
C CYS A 158 18.04 -0.24 12.35
N GLN A 159 18.45 0.95 11.95
CA GLN A 159 19.83 1.40 11.90
C GLN A 159 19.96 2.72 12.64
N ARG A 160 21.13 2.99 13.24
CA ARG A 160 21.43 4.28 13.84
C ARG A 160 22.61 4.90 13.09
N GLN A 161 22.43 6.10 12.57
CA GLN A 161 23.47 6.86 11.89
C GLN A 161 23.41 8.32 12.35
N ASN A 162 24.53 8.87 12.84
CA ASN A 162 24.64 10.27 13.28
C ASN A 162 23.45 10.72 14.18
N ASP A 163 23.16 9.94 15.22
CA ASP A 163 22.03 10.13 16.15
C ASP A 163 20.61 10.10 15.55
N THR A 164 20.48 9.79 14.27
CA THR A 164 19.19 9.52 13.64
C THR A 164 18.90 8.03 13.64
N VAL A 165 17.73 7.65 14.15
CA VAL A 165 17.20 6.29 13.97
C VAL A 165 16.59 6.20 12.59
N MET A 166 17.04 5.24 11.79
CA MET A 166 16.53 4.93 10.46
C MET A 166 15.89 3.56 10.45
N ILE A 167 14.84 3.39 9.66
CA ILE A 167 14.23 2.10 9.34
C ILE A 167 14.37 1.90 7.85
N VAL A 168 15.12 0.86 7.47
CA VAL A 168 15.44 0.54 6.07
C VAL A 168 14.93 -0.85 5.72
N GLN A 169 14.81 -1.15 4.42
CA GLN A 169 14.51 -2.50 3.98
C GLN A 169 15.59 -3.50 4.43
N PRO A 170 15.24 -4.80 4.58
CA PRO A 170 16.23 -5.85 4.75
C PRO A 170 17.29 -5.84 3.62
N GLN A 171 18.56 -6.08 3.97
CA GLN A 171 19.65 -6.23 2.99
C GLN A 171 19.56 -7.57 2.25
N GLU A 172 19.01 -8.57 2.92
CA GLU A 172 18.76 -9.91 2.40
C GLU A 172 17.31 -10.30 2.76
N THR A 173 16.72 -11.18 1.96
CA THR A 173 15.38 -11.71 2.22
C THR A 173 15.35 -12.42 3.57
N LEU A 174 14.46 -11.99 4.46
CA LEU A 174 14.26 -12.58 5.77
C LEU A 174 13.09 -13.57 5.70
N SER A 175 13.35 -14.84 5.96
CA SER A 175 12.27 -15.83 6.10
C SER A 175 11.78 -15.86 7.54
N THR A 176 10.47 -15.83 7.76
CA THR A 176 9.88 -16.01 9.11
C THR A 176 10.03 -17.43 9.65
N GLY A 177 10.61 -18.35 8.85
CA GLY A 177 10.72 -19.77 9.18
C GLY A 177 9.35 -20.47 9.20
N CYS A 178 9.34 -21.78 9.37
CA CYS A 178 8.10 -22.54 9.43
C CYS A 178 7.58 -22.66 10.86
N LEU A 179 6.40 -22.10 11.13
CA LEU A 179 5.71 -22.21 12.41
C LEU A 179 4.65 -23.32 12.34
N TRP A 180 5.10 -24.57 12.16
CA TRP A 180 4.24 -25.75 12.01
C TRP A 180 3.17 -25.90 13.10
N ARG A 181 3.48 -25.52 14.35
CA ARG A 181 2.51 -25.53 15.47
C ARG A 181 1.33 -24.57 15.28
N LYS A 182 1.48 -23.54 14.43
CA LYS A 182 0.45 -22.55 14.12
C LYS A 182 -0.11 -22.71 12.69
N LEU A 183 0.32 -23.73 11.94
CA LEU A 183 -0.02 -23.94 10.54
C LEU A 183 0.28 -22.72 9.63
N LEU A 184 1.29 -21.92 10.00
CA LEU A 184 1.72 -20.78 9.20
C LEU A 184 2.91 -21.19 8.33
N LEU A 185 2.74 -21.06 7.01
CA LEU A 185 3.81 -21.23 6.04
C LEU A 185 4.87 -20.13 6.22
N PRO A 186 6.14 -20.41 5.89
CA PRO A 186 7.17 -19.37 5.86
C PRO A 186 6.75 -18.22 4.93
N VAL A 187 6.89 -16.99 5.42
CA VAL A 187 6.75 -15.79 4.61
C VAL A 187 8.13 -15.17 4.47
N ASP A 188 8.52 -14.92 3.24
CA ASP A 188 9.76 -14.24 2.92
C ASP A 188 9.50 -12.73 2.83
N VAL A 189 10.29 -11.96 3.57
CA VAL A 189 10.20 -10.51 3.68
C VAL A 189 11.50 -9.90 3.17
N ASP A 190 11.44 -9.26 2.01
CA ASP A 190 12.57 -8.62 1.34
C ASP A 190 12.34 -7.12 1.08
N GLY A 191 11.38 -6.52 1.80
CA GLY A 191 11.04 -5.10 1.71
C GLY A 191 10.59 -4.50 3.04
N LEU A 192 10.38 -3.19 3.04
CA LEU A 192 9.73 -2.47 4.14
C LEU A 192 8.24 -2.75 4.11
N LEU A 193 7.70 -3.26 5.22
CA LEU A 193 6.26 -3.38 5.39
C LEU A 193 5.76 -2.15 6.13
N PHE A 194 4.70 -1.53 5.63
CA PHE A 194 3.96 -0.59 6.43
C PHE A 194 2.47 -0.66 6.16
N GLY A 195 1.68 -0.43 7.19
CA GLY A 195 0.23 -0.40 7.11
C GLY A 195 -0.32 0.75 7.93
N ALA A 196 -1.50 1.20 7.56
CA ALA A 196 -2.31 2.08 8.39
C ALA A 196 -3.51 1.25 8.89
N PRO A 197 -3.98 1.46 10.14
CA PRO A 197 -5.23 0.86 10.57
C PRO A 197 -6.34 1.30 9.63
N ASN A 198 -7.25 0.39 9.32
CA ASN A 198 -8.39 0.67 8.45
C ASN A 198 -9.09 1.93 8.95
N MET A 199 -9.09 2.98 8.13
CA MET A 199 -10.11 4.02 8.20
C MET A 199 -11.39 3.34 7.74
N ALA A 200 -12.06 2.62 8.64
CA ALA A 200 -13.40 2.14 8.38
C ALA A 200 -14.23 3.37 7.99
N ASP A 201 -14.84 3.31 6.81
CA ASP A 201 -15.74 4.32 6.29
C ASP A 201 -16.81 4.64 7.35
N PRO A 202 -16.88 5.89 7.88
CA PRO A 202 -17.93 6.26 8.82
C PRO A 202 -19.34 6.25 8.20
N ALA A 203 -19.49 5.97 6.90
CA ALA A 203 -20.77 6.00 6.19
C ALA A 203 -21.19 4.60 5.70
N SER A 204 -21.57 3.72 6.64
CA SER A 204 -22.50 2.63 6.34
C SER A 204 -23.59 2.54 7.40
N HIS A 205 -24.53 3.49 7.32
CA HIS A 205 -25.87 3.40 7.91
C HIS A 205 -26.90 3.61 6.81
#